data_AF-A0A7C6TLG5-F1
#
_entry.id   AF-A0A7C6TLG5-F1
#
_cell.length_a   1.000
_cell.length_b   1.000
_cell.length_c   1.000
_cell.angle_alpha   90.00
_cell.angle_beta   90.00
_cell.angle_gamma   90.00
#
_symmetry.space_group_name_H-M   'P 1'
#
loop_
_entity.id
_entity.type
_entity.pdbx_description
1 polymer ?
#
loop_
_entity_poly.entity_id
_entity_poly.type
_entity_poly.pdbx_seq_one_letter_code
_entity_poly.pdbx_strand_id
1 'polypeptide(L)'
;MTKIRLNDTTLRDGSHAVRHQYTEQQVREVVRALDSAGVEMLEVTHGDGLGGSTFNYGFSHTSELDLISAAVDEAKNAKIAALLLPGVGTIHDLKEAKERGVSVVRIATHCSEADVSLQHFEAARGMGLETGGFLMLSHRLEPSELAKQARIMVDAGCQCVFVVDSSGYLVMEGAADRVKALMDEVGDE
;
A
#
# COMPACT_ATOMS: atom_id res chain seq x y z
N MET A 1 -21.10 -14.62 6.41
CA MET A 1 -19.65 -14.47 6.64
C MET A 1 -19.24 -13.11 6.12
N THR A 2 -18.40 -12.38 6.86
CA THR A 2 -17.81 -11.12 6.39
C THR A 2 -16.90 -11.42 5.19
N LYS A 3 -17.05 -10.66 4.10
CA LYS A 3 -16.20 -10.82 2.91
C LYS A 3 -14.83 -10.20 3.21
N ILE A 4 -13.75 -10.96 3.03
CA ILE A 4 -12.37 -10.47 3.12
C ILE A 4 -11.89 -10.17 1.71
N ARG A 5 -11.39 -8.96 1.48
CA ARG A 5 -10.75 -8.58 0.22
C ARG A 5 -9.25 -8.85 0.32
N LEU A 6 -8.72 -9.64 -0.60
CA LEU A 6 -7.29 -9.93 -0.67
C LEU A 6 -6.57 -8.87 -1.50
N ASN A 7 -5.43 -8.39 -0.99
CA ASN A 7 -4.48 -7.56 -1.72
C ASN A 7 -3.18 -8.35 -1.92
N ASP A 8 -2.88 -8.71 -3.15
CA ASP A 8 -1.62 -9.36 -3.48
C ASP A 8 -0.52 -8.31 -3.70
N THR A 9 0.63 -8.52 -3.07
CA THR A 9 1.76 -7.58 -3.10
C THR A 9 3.02 -8.24 -3.70
N THR A 10 2.86 -9.31 -4.48
CA THR A 10 3.97 -10.00 -5.17
C THR A 10 4.77 -9.02 -6.00
N LEU A 11 4.11 -8.10 -6.70
CA LEU A 11 4.75 -7.12 -7.59
C LEU A 11 5.18 -5.82 -6.88
N ARG A 12 5.04 -5.74 -5.56
CA ARG A 12 5.52 -4.63 -4.73
C ARG A 12 6.43 -5.11 -3.62
N ASP A 13 5.93 -5.80 -2.61
CA ASP A 13 6.78 -6.35 -1.54
C ASP A 13 7.78 -7.38 -2.10
N GLY A 14 7.33 -8.22 -3.02
CA GLY A 14 8.21 -9.16 -3.73
C GLY A 14 9.29 -8.47 -4.59
N SER A 15 9.12 -7.17 -4.90
CA SER A 15 10.15 -6.35 -5.54
C SER A 15 11.45 -6.34 -4.72
N HIS A 16 11.38 -6.35 -3.39
CA HIS A 16 12.57 -6.46 -2.54
C HIS A 16 13.32 -7.78 -2.78
N ALA A 17 12.59 -8.91 -2.87
CA ALA A 17 13.19 -10.23 -3.05
C ALA A 17 13.88 -10.37 -4.43
N VAL A 18 13.36 -9.69 -5.46
CA VAL A 18 13.97 -9.66 -6.80
C VAL A 18 14.85 -8.43 -7.03
N ARG A 19 15.19 -7.68 -5.98
CA ARG A 19 16.06 -6.48 -6.05
C ARG A 19 15.60 -5.45 -7.07
N HIS A 20 14.28 -5.26 -7.17
CA HIS A 20 13.62 -4.29 -8.06
C HIS A 20 13.88 -4.56 -9.55
N GLN A 21 14.18 -5.81 -9.92
CA GLN A 21 14.51 -6.21 -11.29
C GLN A 21 13.33 -6.78 -12.08
N TYR A 22 12.09 -6.44 -11.71
CA TYR A 22 10.93 -6.84 -12.50
C TYR A 22 11.00 -6.26 -13.90
N THR A 23 10.66 -7.08 -14.90
CA THR A 23 10.40 -6.64 -16.26
C THR A 23 8.90 -6.49 -16.50
N GLU A 24 8.54 -5.73 -17.54
CA GLU A 24 7.15 -5.59 -17.97
C GLU A 24 6.48 -6.95 -18.22
N GLN A 25 7.19 -7.86 -18.90
CA GLN A 25 6.66 -9.20 -19.21
C GLN A 25 6.31 -9.97 -17.93
N GLN A 26 7.19 -9.96 -16.92
CA GLN A 26 6.94 -10.63 -15.65
C GLN A 26 5.73 -10.04 -14.92
N VAL A 27 5.61 -8.71 -14.89
CA VAL A 27 4.45 -8.02 -14.31
C VAL A 27 3.16 -8.47 -15.00
N ARG A 28 3.12 -8.46 -16.34
CA ARG A 28 1.93 -8.89 -17.10
C ARG A 28 1.57 -10.34 -16.83
N GLU A 29 2.55 -11.24 -16.80
CA GLU A 29 2.32 -12.66 -16.52
C GLU A 29 1.70 -12.88 -15.12
N VAL A 30 2.24 -12.21 -14.10
CA VAL A 30 1.74 -12.29 -12.72
C VAL A 30 0.36 -11.65 -12.59
N VAL A 31 0.14 -10.46 -13.16
CA VAL A 31 -1.16 -9.77 -13.14
C VAL A 31 -2.24 -10.64 -13.79
N ARG A 32 -1.99 -11.18 -14.98
CA ARG A 32 -2.93 -12.04 -15.69
C ARG A 32 -3.32 -13.26 -14.85
N ALA A 33 -2.33 -13.89 -14.20
CA ALA A 33 -2.56 -15.08 -13.37
C ALA A 33 -3.41 -14.75 -12.13
N LEU A 34 -3.08 -13.68 -11.41
CA LEU A 34 -3.78 -13.29 -10.19
C LEU A 34 -5.19 -12.74 -10.47
N ASP A 35 -5.35 -11.94 -11.53
CA ASP A 35 -6.65 -11.45 -11.99
C ASP A 35 -7.58 -12.60 -12.41
N SER A 36 -7.04 -13.59 -13.15
CA SER A 36 -7.81 -14.78 -13.54
C SER A 36 -8.18 -15.67 -12.35
N ALA A 37 -7.39 -15.63 -11.27
CA ALA A 37 -7.68 -16.32 -10.02
C ALA A 37 -8.71 -15.56 -9.14
N GLY A 38 -9.13 -14.36 -9.54
CA GLY A 38 -10.13 -13.56 -8.83
C GLY A 38 -9.59 -12.72 -7.68
N VAL A 39 -8.28 -12.45 -7.64
CA VAL A 39 -7.70 -11.52 -6.66
C VAL A 39 -8.19 -10.10 -6.97
N GLU A 40 -8.79 -9.43 -5.98
CA GLU A 40 -9.51 -8.18 -6.19
C GLU A 40 -8.61 -6.93 -6.26
N MET A 41 -7.41 -7.01 -5.68
CA MET A 41 -6.44 -5.91 -5.65
C MET A 41 -5.01 -6.44 -5.82
N LEU A 42 -4.26 -5.82 -6.73
CA LEU A 42 -2.87 -6.15 -7.03
C LEU A 42 -2.02 -4.91 -6.85
N GLU A 43 -0.97 -4.99 -6.04
CA GLU A 43 -0.09 -3.85 -5.78
C GLU A 43 1.18 -3.90 -6.63
N VAL A 44 1.47 -2.80 -7.33
CA VAL A 44 2.61 -2.69 -8.25
C VAL A 44 3.32 -1.35 -8.04
N THR A 45 4.49 -1.38 -7.42
CA THR A 45 5.46 -0.26 -7.32
C THR A 45 6.86 -0.83 -7.06
N HIS A 46 7.87 0.03 -6.92
CA HIS A 46 9.07 -0.33 -6.19
C HIS A 46 8.74 -0.86 -4.77
N GLY A 47 9.65 -1.63 -4.17
CA GLY A 47 9.44 -2.23 -2.84
C GLY A 47 9.10 -1.20 -1.76
N ASP A 48 9.89 -0.13 -1.70
CA ASP A 48 9.68 1.06 -0.87
C ASP A 48 8.64 2.07 -1.43
N GLY A 49 7.78 1.63 -2.35
CA GLY A 49 6.74 2.47 -2.95
C GLY A 49 7.24 3.46 -4.01
N LEU A 50 6.31 4.29 -4.49
CA LEU A 50 6.57 5.33 -5.48
C LEU A 50 7.77 6.21 -5.10
N GLY A 51 8.69 6.40 -6.04
CA GLY A 51 9.92 7.17 -5.81
C GLY A 51 11.02 6.37 -5.09
N GLY A 52 10.81 5.07 -4.83
CA GLY A 52 11.75 4.23 -4.10
C GLY A 52 13.05 3.91 -4.87
N SER A 53 13.04 4.01 -6.20
CA SER A 53 14.19 3.70 -7.05
C SER A 53 15.37 4.67 -6.86
N THR A 54 16.27 4.34 -5.94
CA THR A 54 17.33 5.24 -5.44
C THR A 54 18.60 4.48 -5.10
N PHE A 55 19.67 5.20 -4.75
CA PHE A 55 20.87 4.55 -4.18
C PHE A 55 20.59 3.83 -2.86
N ASN A 56 19.66 4.34 -2.04
CA ASN A 56 19.44 3.82 -0.69
C ASN A 56 18.70 2.49 -0.70
N TYR A 57 17.72 2.36 -1.60
CA TYR A 57 16.85 1.18 -1.67
C TYR A 57 17.15 0.27 -2.87
N GLY A 58 17.88 0.78 -3.87
CA GLY A 58 18.21 0.08 -5.11
C GLY A 58 17.47 0.69 -6.29
N PHE A 59 18.10 0.68 -7.46
CA PHE A 59 17.48 1.17 -8.69
C PHE A 59 16.61 0.09 -9.33
N SER A 60 15.41 0.48 -9.76
CA SER A 60 14.54 -0.39 -10.54
C SER A 60 15.16 -0.68 -11.91
N HIS A 61 15.02 -1.92 -12.38
CA HIS A 61 15.37 -2.27 -13.76
C HIS A 61 14.47 -1.56 -14.77
N THR A 62 13.16 -1.57 -14.50
CA THR A 62 12.12 -0.93 -15.30
C THR A 62 11.42 0.11 -14.44
N SER A 63 11.09 1.27 -15.02
CA SER A 63 10.36 2.32 -14.32
C SER A 63 9.09 1.75 -13.69
N GLU A 64 8.86 2.02 -12.41
CA GLU A 64 7.66 1.53 -11.72
C GLU A 64 6.37 2.07 -12.34
N LEU A 65 6.40 3.26 -12.94
CA LEU A 65 5.27 3.83 -13.66
C LEU A 65 4.96 3.10 -14.97
N ASP A 66 5.99 2.58 -15.65
CA ASP A 66 5.81 1.73 -16.83
C ASP A 66 5.24 0.36 -16.41
N LEU A 67 5.72 -0.19 -15.30
CA LEU A 67 5.18 -1.43 -14.73
C LEU A 67 3.71 -1.26 -14.27
N ILE A 68 3.36 -0.13 -13.65
CA ILE A 68 1.96 0.22 -13.33
C ILE A 68 1.12 0.25 -14.60
N SER A 69 1.59 0.94 -15.65
CA SER A 69 0.85 1.06 -16.92
C SER A 69 0.58 -0.31 -17.54
N ALA A 70 1.58 -1.19 -17.53
CA ALA A 70 1.45 -2.56 -18.01
C ALA A 70 0.50 -3.41 -17.16
N ALA A 71 0.52 -3.23 -15.83
CA ALA A 71 -0.39 -3.92 -14.93
C ALA A 71 -1.84 -3.47 -15.13
N VAL A 72 -2.08 -2.16 -15.30
CA VAL A 72 -3.41 -1.59 -15.56
C VAL A 72 -3.96 -2.08 -16.90
N ASP A 73 -3.13 -2.11 -17.94
CA ASP A 73 -3.50 -2.61 -19.27
C ASP A 73 -3.82 -4.11 -19.26
N GLU A 74 -3.12 -4.90 -18.43
CA GLU A 74 -3.30 -6.35 -18.36
C GLU A 74 -4.49 -6.79 -17.49
N ALA A 75 -4.76 -6.07 -16.39
CA ALA A 75 -5.82 -6.43 -15.45
C ALA A 75 -7.22 -6.22 -16.05
N LYS A 76 -8.11 -7.20 -15.90
CA LYS A 76 -9.50 -7.08 -16.40
C LYS A 76 -10.50 -6.74 -15.30
N ASN A 77 -10.28 -7.24 -14.09
CA ASN A 77 -11.20 -7.09 -12.97
C ASN A 77 -10.53 -6.48 -11.74
N ALA A 78 -9.27 -6.86 -11.48
CA ALA A 78 -8.52 -6.44 -10.31
C ALA A 78 -8.21 -4.96 -10.35
N LYS A 79 -8.27 -4.31 -9.19
CA LYS A 79 -7.79 -2.95 -9.01
C LYS A 79 -6.27 -2.95 -8.90
N ILE A 80 -5.60 -2.10 -9.66
CA ILE A 80 -4.18 -1.83 -9.47
C ILE A 80 -4.00 -0.79 -8.36
N ALA A 81 -3.20 -1.18 -7.36
CA ALA A 81 -2.82 -0.37 -6.22
C ALA A 81 -1.35 0.04 -6.29
N ALA A 82 -1.02 1.18 -5.67
CA ALA A 82 0.35 1.63 -5.48
C ALA A 82 0.66 1.90 -4.00
N LEU A 83 1.89 1.63 -3.57
CA LEU A 83 2.40 2.03 -2.25
C LEU A 83 3.10 3.40 -2.36
N LEU A 84 2.92 4.27 -1.38
CA LEU A 84 3.68 5.51 -1.24
C LEU A 84 4.06 5.75 0.22
N LEU A 85 5.32 6.13 0.44
CA LEU A 85 5.82 6.55 1.76
C LEU A 85 6.09 8.06 1.74
N PRO A 86 5.39 8.88 2.55
CA PRO A 86 5.76 10.27 2.75
C PRO A 86 7.23 10.41 3.18
N GLY A 87 7.98 11.26 2.49
CA GLY A 87 9.44 11.39 2.66
C GLY A 87 10.27 10.55 1.69
N VAL A 88 9.65 9.64 0.94
CA VAL A 88 10.23 8.95 -0.23
C VAL A 88 9.49 9.37 -1.49
N GLY A 89 8.22 8.99 -1.58
CA GLY A 89 7.32 9.41 -2.66
C GLY A 89 6.60 10.71 -2.33
N THR A 90 6.13 11.39 -3.37
CA THR A 90 5.47 12.68 -3.28
C THR A 90 4.07 12.64 -3.90
N ILE A 91 3.28 13.69 -3.65
CA ILE A 91 2.00 13.89 -4.32
C ILE A 91 2.16 13.98 -5.85
N HIS A 92 3.33 14.40 -6.36
CA HIS A 92 3.57 14.40 -7.81
C HIS A 92 3.64 12.97 -8.35
N ASP A 93 4.38 12.09 -7.69
CA ASP A 93 4.47 10.66 -8.07
C ASP A 93 3.10 10.00 -8.00
N LEU A 94 2.32 10.34 -6.96
CA LEU A 94 0.94 9.85 -6.82
C LEU A 94 0.03 10.31 -7.98
N LYS A 95 0.15 11.58 -8.39
CA LYS A 95 -0.59 12.11 -9.54
C LYS A 95 -0.22 11.37 -10.83
N GLU A 96 1.07 11.13 -11.04
CA GLU A 96 1.52 10.39 -12.22
C GLU A 96 1.03 8.93 -12.20
N ALA A 97 1.11 8.25 -11.06
CA ALA A 97 0.56 6.91 -10.89
C ALA A 97 -0.95 6.86 -11.15
N LYS A 98 -1.70 7.89 -10.71
CA LYS A 98 -3.13 8.05 -11.03
C LYS A 98 -3.36 8.20 -12.54
N GLU A 99 -2.56 9.00 -13.22
CA GLU A 99 -2.63 9.16 -14.69
C GLU A 99 -2.33 7.85 -15.43
N ARG A 100 -1.50 6.97 -14.85
CA ARG A 100 -1.25 5.61 -15.38
C ARG A 100 -2.35 4.60 -15.02
N GLY A 101 -3.38 5.02 -14.30
CA GLY A 101 -4.59 4.22 -14.06
C GLY A 101 -4.65 3.50 -12.71
N VAL A 102 -3.75 3.82 -11.76
CA VAL A 102 -3.92 3.38 -10.37
C VAL A 102 -5.29 3.82 -9.85
N SER A 103 -5.96 2.92 -9.14
CA SER A 103 -7.28 3.15 -8.57
C SER A 103 -7.29 3.12 -7.04
N VAL A 104 -6.23 2.60 -6.43
CA VAL A 104 -6.05 2.50 -4.98
C VAL A 104 -4.64 2.99 -4.64
N VAL A 105 -4.48 3.83 -3.62
CA VAL A 105 -3.17 4.12 -3.03
C VAL A 105 -3.13 3.63 -1.58
N ARG A 106 -2.02 3.00 -1.21
CA ARG A 106 -1.69 2.72 0.17
C ARG A 106 -0.58 3.66 0.63
N ILE A 107 -0.87 4.45 1.64
CA ILE A 107 0.05 5.46 2.17
C ILE A 107 0.63 4.91 3.46
N ALA A 108 1.95 4.74 3.49
CA ALA A 108 2.65 4.10 4.60
C ALA A 108 3.50 5.09 5.37
N THR A 109 3.36 5.09 6.69
CA THR A 109 4.21 5.83 7.61
C THR A 109 4.80 4.86 8.63
N HIS A 110 5.85 5.28 9.33
CA HIS A 110 6.16 4.59 10.58
C HIS A 110 4.94 4.69 11.51
N CYS A 111 4.69 3.67 12.33
CA CYS A 111 3.46 3.57 13.12
C CYS A 111 3.22 4.75 14.07
N SER A 112 4.23 5.55 14.42
CA SER A 112 4.10 6.74 15.27
C SER A 112 3.91 8.06 14.52
N GLU A 113 3.97 8.05 13.19
CA GLU A 113 4.11 9.24 12.36
C GLU A 113 2.94 9.39 11.36
N ALA A 114 1.71 9.07 11.75
CA ALA A 114 0.57 9.16 10.81
C ALA A 114 0.31 10.59 10.31
N ASP A 115 0.67 11.62 11.07
CA ASP A 115 0.41 13.03 10.75
C ASP A 115 1.16 13.55 9.52
N VAL A 116 2.26 12.91 9.11
CA VAL A 116 2.95 13.29 7.85
C VAL A 116 2.19 12.84 6.59
N SER A 117 1.16 11.98 6.75
CA SER A 117 0.38 11.42 5.64
C SER A 117 -0.83 12.25 5.24
N LEU A 118 -1.24 13.26 6.04
CA LEU A 118 -2.53 13.96 5.87
C LEU A 118 -2.74 14.50 4.44
N GLN A 119 -1.79 15.31 3.96
CA GLN A 119 -1.84 15.90 2.61
C GLN A 119 -1.87 14.85 1.49
N HIS A 120 -1.31 13.66 1.74
CA HIS A 120 -1.27 12.58 0.76
C HIS A 120 -2.64 11.90 0.66
N PHE A 121 -3.32 11.67 1.79
CA PHE A 121 -4.69 11.18 1.80
C PHE A 121 -5.66 12.19 1.19
N GLU A 122 -5.57 13.46 1.57
CA GLU A 122 -6.40 14.53 0.99
C GLU A 122 -6.24 14.61 -0.54
N ALA A 123 -5.00 14.57 -1.02
CA ALA A 123 -4.73 14.56 -2.46
C ALA A 123 -5.29 13.30 -3.13
N ALA A 124 -5.09 12.12 -2.54
CA ALA A 124 -5.60 10.85 -3.07
C ALA A 124 -7.13 10.86 -3.19
N ARG A 125 -7.83 11.29 -2.13
CA ARG A 125 -9.29 11.42 -2.11
C ARG A 125 -9.77 12.47 -3.10
N GLY A 126 -9.09 13.60 -3.22
CA GLY A 126 -9.36 14.63 -4.23
C GLY A 126 -9.22 14.13 -5.67
N MET A 127 -8.38 13.12 -5.91
CA MET A 127 -8.23 12.43 -7.20
C MET A 127 -9.20 11.25 -7.39
N GLY A 128 -10.07 10.98 -6.43
CA GLY A 128 -11.00 9.84 -6.45
C GLY A 128 -10.30 8.48 -6.35
N LEU A 129 -9.12 8.42 -5.73
CA LEU A 129 -8.47 7.16 -5.38
C LEU A 129 -9.14 6.56 -4.14
N GLU A 130 -9.24 5.23 -4.15
CA GLU A 130 -9.45 4.49 -2.91
C GLU A 130 -8.17 4.55 -2.06
N THR A 131 -8.29 4.62 -0.73
CA THR A 131 -7.15 4.89 0.15
C THR A 131 -7.03 3.83 1.25
N GLY A 132 -5.82 3.29 1.41
CA GLY A 132 -5.42 2.47 2.54
C GLY A 132 -4.28 3.11 3.31
N GLY A 133 -4.23 2.90 4.63
CA GLY A 133 -3.22 3.45 5.53
C GLY A 133 -2.37 2.35 6.13
N PHE A 134 -1.05 2.53 6.08
CA PHE A 134 -0.07 1.55 6.50
C PHE A 134 0.68 2.06 7.72
N LEU A 135 0.41 1.49 8.90
CA LEU A 135 1.17 1.79 10.13
C LEU A 135 2.34 0.80 10.26
N MET A 136 3.45 1.10 9.60
CA MET A 136 4.63 0.22 9.52
C MET A 136 5.26 -0.05 10.89
N LEU A 137 5.83 -1.25 11.06
CA LEU A 137 6.43 -1.71 12.32
C LEU A 137 5.43 -1.62 13.50
N SER A 138 4.18 -2.00 13.28
CA SER A 138 3.08 -1.91 14.27
C SER A 138 3.41 -2.54 15.63
N HIS A 139 4.36 -3.47 15.72
CA HIS A 139 4.82 -4.04 16.99
C HIS A 139 5.52 -3.03 17.92
N ARG A 140 5.92 -1.85 17.41
CA ARG A 140 6.61 -0.81 18.19
C ARG A 140 5.70 0.04 19.06
N LEU A 141 4.39 -0.01 18.84
CA LEU A 141 3.40 0.69 19.66
C LEU A 141 2.47 -0.30 20.34
N GLU A 142 2.01 0.08 21.53
CA GLU A 142 0.90 -0.59 22.18
C GLU A 142 -0.40 -0.42 21.36
N PRO A 143 -1.35 -1.38 21.44
CA PRO A 143 -2.58 -1.35 20.64
C PRO A 143 -3.34 -0.02 20.69
N SER A 144 -3.46 0.59 21.88
CA SER A 144 -4.16 1.87 22.06
C SER A 144 -3.47 3.05 21.39
N GLU A 145 -2.13 3.07 21.36
CA GLU A 145 -1.37 4.13 20.69
C GLU A 145 -1.42 3.95 19.17
N LEU A 146 -1.39 2.70 18.70
CA LEU A 146 -1.57 2.40 17.28
C LEU A 146 -2.97 2.82 16.79
N ALA A 147 -4.01 2.62 17.60
CA ALA A 147 -5.37 3.05 17.29
C ALA A 147 -5.49 4.57 17.13
N LYS A 148 -4.83 5.37 17.99
CA LYS A 148 -4.78 6.83 17.83
C LYS A 148 -4.16 7.24 16.50
N GLN A 149 -3.14 6.52 16.04
CA GLN A 149 -2.49 6.78 14.76
C GLN A 149 -3.39 6.39 13.58
N ALA A 150 -4.20 5.34 13.74
CA ALA A 150 -5.24 4.99 12.78
C ALA A 150 -6.32 6.08 12.67
N ARG A 151 -6.78 6.63 13.81
CA ARG A 151 -7.72 7.76 13.83
C ARG A 151 -7.19 8.96 13.04
N ILE A 152 -5.92 9.31 13.20
CA ILE A 152 -5.27 10.38 12.40
C ILE A 152 -5.38 10.10 10.90
N MET A 153 -5.12 8.86 10.46
CA MET A 153 -5.24 8.50 9.04
C MET A 153 -6.69 8.57 8.54
N VAL A 154 -7.65 8.06 9.32
CA VAL A 154 -9.09 8.04 8.95
C VAL A 154 -9.64 9.45 8.85
N ASP A 155 -9.33 10.33 9.80
CA ASP A 155 -9.76 11.73 9.78
C ASP A 155 -9.19 12.48 8.56
N ALA A 156 -8.04 12.04 8.02
CA ALA A 156 -7.44 12.57 6.80
C ALA A 156 -8.05 12.00 5.49
N GLY A 157 -8.96 11.03 5.61
CA GLY A 157 -9.65 10.39 4.49
C GLY A 157 -9.13 9.01 4.11
N CYS A 158 -8.35 8.32 4.95
CA CYS A 158 -8.06 6.90 4.79
C CYS A 158 -9.34 6.06 4.96
N GLN A 159 -9.54 5.03 4.13
CA GLN A 159 -10.75 4.18 4.16
C GLN A 159 -10.48 2.76 4.71
N CYS A 160 -9.22 2.42 4.96
CA CYS A 160 -8.83 1.13 5.52
C CYS A 160 -7.43 1.24 6.12
N VAL A 161 -7.31 1.15 7.45
CA VAL A 161 -6.01 1.18 8.13
C VAL A 161 -5.53 -0.25 8.40
N PHE A 162 -4.25 -0.51 8.13
CA PHE A 162 -3.62 -1.80 8.31
C PHE A 162 -2.72 -1.82 9.55
N VAL A 163 -2.81 -2.90 10.31
CA VAL A 163 -1.74 -3.34 11.21
C VAL A 163 -0.67 -4.00 10.35
N VAL A 164 0.52 -3.40 10.29
CA VAL A 164 1.61 -3.84 9.40
C VAL A 164 2.78 -4.35 10.23
N ASP A 165 2.94 -5.67 10.26
CA ASP A 165 4.05 -6.33 10.94
C ASP A 165 5.29 -6.42 10.05
N SER A 166 5.89 -5.27 9.76
CA SER A 166 6.99 -5.14 8.79
C SER A 166 8.23 -5.99 9.10
N SER A 167 8.37 -6.53 10.32
CA SER A 167 9.48 -7.37 10.74
C SER A 167 9.09 -8.82 11.05
N GLY A 168 7.82 -9.20 10.90
CA GLY A 168 7.32 -10.51 11.32
C GLY A 168 7.49 -10.79 12.81
N TYR A 169 7.32 -9.77 13.66
CA TYR A 169 7.55 -9.85 15.10
C TYR A 169 6.30 -10.19 15.91
N LEU A 170 5.11 -9.84 15.42
CA LEU A 170 3.87 -10.05 16.16
C LEU A 170 3.54 -11.55 16.25
N VAL A 171 3.19 -12.01 17.45
CA VAL A 171 2.77 -13.39 17.71
C VAL A 171 1.29 -13.39 18.07
N MET A 172 0.48 -14.09 17.28
CA MET A 172 -0.94 -14.41 17.51
C MET A 172 -1.75 -13.27 18.17
N GLU A 173 -1.87 -13.29 19.51
CA GLU A 173 -2.61 -12.30 20.31
C GLU A 173 -2.10 -10.87 20.06
N GLY A 174 -0.79 -10.67 19.90
CA GLY A 174 -0.23 -9.35 19.62
C GLY A 174 -0.74 -8.74 18.30
N ALA A 175 -1.05 -9.56 17.30
CA ALA A 175 -1.70 -9.10 16.08
C ALA A 175 -3.21 -8.87 16.30
N ALA A 176 -3.88 -9.80 16.98
CA ALA A 176 -5.31 -9.71 17.26
C ALA A 176 -5.67 -8.46 18.08
N ASP A 177 -4.89 -8.14 19.11
CA ASP A 177 -5.13 -7.00 20.01
C ASP A 177 -5.02 -5.66 19.26
N ARG A 178 -4.07 -5.54 18.32
CA ARG A 178 -3.90 -4.35 17.49
C ARG A 178 -5.03 -4.18 16.49
N VAL A 179 -5.43 -5.27 15.82
CA VAL A 179 -6.57 -5.24 14.90
C VAL A 179 -7.84 -4.86 15.66
N LYS A 180 -8.07 -5.45 16.84
CA LYS A 180 -9.20 -5.10 17.69
C LYS A 180 -9.17 -3.63 18.12
N ALA A 181 -8.03 -3.11 18.57
CA ALA A 181 -7.93 -1.71 18.98
C ALA A 181 -8.21 -0.74 17.83
N LEU A 182 -7.77 -1.06 16.60
CA LEU A 182 -8.13 -0.28 15.41
C LEU A 182 -9.64 -0.31 15.17
N MET A 183 -10.24 -1.51 15.16
CA MET A 183 -11.69 -1.65 14.94
C MET A 183 -12.52 -0.94 16.01
N ASP A 184 -12.11 -1.00 17.28
CA ASP A 184 -12.80 -0.33 18.39
C ASP A 184 -12.73 1.21 18.27
N GLU A 185 -11.66 1.74 17.65
CA GLU A 185 -11.43 3.19 17.50
C GLU A 185 -12.07 3.77 16.22
N VAL A 186 -11.92 3.12 15.06
CA VAL A 186 -12.37 3.68 13.77
C VAL A 186 -13.60 2.99 13.17
N GLY A 187 -13.99 1.82 13.67
CA GLY A 187 -15.20 1.12 13.23
C GLY A 187 -15.26 0.87 11.72
N ASP A 188 -16.38 1.26 11.11
CA ASP A 188 -16.68 1.10 9.68
C ASP A 188 -16.47 2.41 8.87
N GLU A 189 -15.82 3.43 9.47
CA GLU A 189 -15.47 4.70 8.80
C GLU A 189 -14.43 4.52 7.69
#